data_AF-A0A8H2ZHX5-F1
#
_entry.id   AF-A0A8H2ZHX5-F1
#
_cell.length_a   1.000
_cell.length_b   1.000
_cell.length_c   1.000
_cell.angle_alpha   90.00
_cell.angle_beta   90.00
_cell.angle_gamma   90.00
#
_symmetry.space_group_name_H-M   'P 1'
#
loop_
_entity.id
_entity.type
_entity.pdbx_description
1 polymer ?
#
loop_
_entity_poly.entity_id
_entity_poly.type
_entity_poly.pdbx_seq_one_letter_code
_entity_poly.pdbx_strand_id
1 'polypeptide(L)'
;MTFEAKPREDHVTNTIIVTSVSQLNVTDSEQVKLLNEWLALTVLQQYTITNDNALQLIILKNFKRILLISPTHEISKSIMDVSRDLIVSKFKFSYSLTDTSNSLEKQYLELPKGERLFLISPPTSPPPGFDYSRCEEVPNTESVSKTHLTEQPHLYDVINDDGKDLNNQQPREITLLDCNTGKIVVNTCKNYDDPNVESKLIPTSMPPKSIFDDDEDLLTDIDDE
;
A
#
# COMPACT_ATOMS: atom_id res chain seq x y z
N MET A 1 -16.63 -30.54 -10.04
CA MET A 1 -15.35 -30.45 -9.30
C MET A 1 -15.56 -29.49 -8.16
N THR A 2 -15.77 -30.02 -6.96
CA THR A 2 -15.93 -29.25 -5.73
C THR A 2 -14.53 -28.96 -5.19
N PHE A 3 -14.17 -27.68 -5.08
CA PHE A 3 -12.92 -27.27 -4.46
C PHE A 3 -13.07 -27.46 -2.95
N GLU A 4 -12.53 -28.54 -2.40
CA GLU A 4 -12.33 -28.64 -0.97
C GLU A 4 -11.27 -27.60 -0.57
N ALA A 5 -11.72 -26.55 0.11
CA ALA A 5 -10.83 -25.60 0.75
C ALA A 5 -10.01 -26.36 1.78
N LYS A 6 -8.71 -26.53 1.54
CA LYS A 6 -7.77 -27.03 2.55
C LYS A 6 -7.98 -26.21 3.83
N PRO A 7 -8.00 -26.86 5.01
CA PRO A 7 -7.99 -26.14 6.27
C PRO A 7 -6.78 -25.19 6.23
N ARG A 8 -7.03 -23.91 6.52
CA ARG A 8 -5.95 -22.92 6.64
C ARG A 8 -5.03 -23.42 7.74
N GLU A 9 -3.84 -23.89 7.37
CA GLU A 9 -2.79 -24.05 8.35
C GLU A 9 -2.54 -22.67 8.94
N ASP A 10 -2.83 -22.53 10.24
CA ASP A 10 -2.51 -21.29 10.96
C ASP A 10 -1.00 -21.10 10.87
N HIS A 11 -0.59 -20.11 10.09
CA HIS A 11 0.81 -19.78 9.89
C HIS A 11 1.37 -19.22 11.21
N VAL A 12 1.93 -20.11 12.03
CA VAL A 12 2.56 -19.76 13.31
C VAL A 12 3.95 -19.22 13.05
N THR A 13 4.20 -17.99 13.48
CA THR A 13 5.52 -17.36 13.44
C THR A 13 6.07 -17.13 14.84
N ASN A 14 7.39 -16.96 14.98
CA ASN A 14 8.03 -16.59 16.25
C ASN A 14 7.68 -15.15 16.69
N THR A 15 7.22 -14.31 15.77
CA THR A 15 6.88 -12.92 16.04
C THR A 15 5.37 -12.69 16.10
N ILE A 16 4.92 -11.99 17.14
CA ILE A 16 3.54 -11.58 17.35
C ILE A 16 3.45 -10.07 17.34
N ILE A 17 2.49 -9.54 16.61
CA ILE A 17 2.15 -8.13 16.56
C ILE A 17 0.98 -7.90 17.52
N VAL A 18 1.19 -7.01 18.48
CA VAL A 18 0.17 -6.57 19.42
C VAL A 18 -0.33 -5.20 18.99
N THR A 19 -1.63 -5.12 18.78
CA THR A 19 -2.38 -3.91 18.38
C THR A 19 -3.50 -3.66 19.37
N SER A 20 -4.14 -2.48 19.30
CA SER A 20 -5.33 -2.21 20.09
C SER A 20 -6.58 -2.67 19.35
N VAL A 21 -7.57 -3.18 20.08
CA VAL A 21 -8.93 -3.41 19.55
C VAL A 21 -9.72 -2.10 19.47
N SER A 22 -9.43 -1.15 20.35
CA SER A 22 -10.11 0.15 20.47
C SER A 22 -9.16 1.32 20.13
N GLN A 23 -9.58 2.57 20.33
CA GLN A 23 -8.71 3.75 20.14
C GLN A 23 -7.61 3.90 21.21
N LEU A 24 -7.41 2.89 22.06
CA LEU A 24 -6.37 2.86 23.09
C LEU A 24 -4.96 2.78 22.48
N ASN A 25 -4.02 3.53 23.04
CA ASN A 25 -2.63 3.47 22.64
C ASN A 25 -1.91 2.34 23.38
N VAL A 26 -1.62 1.24 22.67
CA VAL A 26 -0.92 0.09 23.26
C VAL A 26 0.51 0.43 23.71
N THR A 27 1.08 1.52 23.20
CA THR A 27 2.47 1.92 23.50
C THR A 27 2.60 2.78 24.75
N ASP A 28 1.48 3.09 25.41
CA ASP A 28 1.48 3.81 26.69
C ASP A 28 2.13 2.97 27.80
N SER A 29 2.84 3.64 28.71
CA SER A 29 3.63 3.00 29.78
C SER A 29 2.79 2.04 30.64
N GLU A 30 1.55 2.41 30.95
CA GLU A 30 0.64 1.55 31.73
C GLU A 30 0.25 0.27 31.00
N GLN A 31 0.03 0.36 29.68
CA GLN A 31 -0.37 -0.78 28.86
C GLN A 31 0.81 -1.73 28.63
N VAL A 32 2.00 -1.17 28.41
CA VAL A 32 3.25 -1.92 28.30
C VAL A 32 3.56 -2.66 29.60
N LYS A 33 3.40 -2.00 30.76
CA LYS A 33 3.59 -2.64 32.08
C LYS A 33 2.61 -3.79 32.28
N LEU A 34 1.33 -3.57 32.02
CA LEU A 34 0.30 -4.61 32.14
C LEU A 34 0.58 -5.80 31.21
N LEU A 35 1.00 -5.55 29.97
CA LEU A 35 1.38 -6.61 29.04
C LEU A 35 2.61 -7.39 29.55
N ASN A 36 3.60 -6.69 30.10
CA ASN A 36 4.81 -7.30 30.63
C ASN A 36 4.53 -8.17 31.88
N GLU A 37 3.72 -7.66 32.82
CA GLU A 37 3.29 -8.41 34.00
C GLU A 37 2.48 -9.66 33.61
N TRP A 38 1.57 -9.52 32.64
CA TRP A 38 0.81 -10.65 32.13
C TRP A 38 1.71 -11.71 31.47
N LEU A 39 2.67 -11.30 30.62
CA LEU A 39 3.64 -12.22 30.02
C LEU A 39 4.48 -12.95 31.09
N ALA A 40 4.89 -12.23 32.14
CA ALA A 40 5.66 -12.79 33.24
C ALA A 40 4.86 -13.83 34.04
N LEU A 41 3.58 -13.59 34.27
CA LEU A 41 2.72 -14.51 35.03
C LEU A 41 2.25 -15.72 34.22
N THR A 42 2.10 -15.59 32.90
CA THR A 42 1.53 -16.66 32.06
C THR A 42 2.61 -17.48 31.36
N VAL A 43 3.54 -16.83 30.67
CA VAL A 43 4.47 -17.47 29.73
C VAL A 43 5.79 -17.76 30.42
N LEU A 44 6.35 -16.80 31.17
CA LEU A 44 7.66 -16.99 31.82
C LEU A 44 7.62 -18.02 32.95
N GLN A 45 6.44 -18.41 33.45
CA GLN A 45 6.31 -19.50 34.42
C GLN A 45 6.41 -20.89 33.77
N GLN A 46 6.10 -21.01 32.48
CA GLN A 46 6.02 -22.29 31.77
C GLN A 46 7.31 -22.61 30.99
N TYR A 47 8.08 -21.58 30.62
CA TYR A 47 9.26 -21.71 29.79
C TYR A 47 10.50 -21.15 30.48
N THR A 48 11.63 -21.84 30.35
CA THR A 48 12.93 -21.33 30.80
C THR A 48 13.52 -20.45 29.71
N ILE A 49 13.46 -19.14 29.88
CA ILE A 49 14.02 -18.16 28.95
C ILE A 49 15.45 -17.81 29.41
N THR A 50 16.44 -17.99 28.53
CA THR A 50 17.84 -17.61 28.79
C THR A 50 18.16 -16.24 28.20
N ASN A 51 19.25 -15.60 28.64
CA ASN A 51 19.67 -14.30 28.08
C ASN A 51 19.98 -14.38 26.58
N ASP A 52 20.55 -15.49 26.12
CA ASP A 52 20.89 -15.70 24.70
C ASP A 52 19.65 -15.90 23.82
N ASN A 53 18.54 -16.35 24.42
CA ASN A 53 17.27 -16.63 23.77
C ASN A 53 16.14 -15.92 24.53
N ALA A 54 16.26 -14.60 24.71
CA ALA A 54 15.30 -13.80 25.44
C ALA A 54 14.02 -13.54 24.62
N LEU A 55 12.86 -13.53 25.29
CA LEU A 55 11.63 -12.97 24.74
C LEU A 55 11.77 -11.45 24.63
N GLN A 56 11.69 -10.92 23.42
CA GLN A 56 11.89 -9.49 23.17
C GLN A 56 10.56 -8.77 23.03
N LEU A 57 10.43 -7.62 23.68
CA LEU A 57 9.28 -6.73 23.58
C LEU A 57 9.73 -5.40 22.99
N ILE A 58 9.42 -5.16 21.72
CA ILE A 58 9.82 -3.96 20.97
C ILE A 58 8.62 -3.03 20.83
N ILE A 59 8.76 -1.81 21.33
CA ILE A 59 7.69 -0.80 21.34
C ILE A 59 7.85 0.12 20.14
N LEU A 60 6.88 0.10 19.22
CA LEU A 60 6.86 0.93 18.03
C LEU A 60 5.87 2.09 18.22
N LYS A 61 6.29 3.13 18.95
CA LYS A 61 5.44 4.29 19.33
C LYS A 61 4.72 4.93 18.14
N ASN A 62 5.46 5.20 17.07
CA ASN A 62 4.91 5.86 15.87
C ASN A 62 3.86 5.00 15.14
N PHE A 63 4.00 3.67 15.23
CA PHE A 63 3.10 2.72 14.59
C PHE A 63 1.95 2.27 15.50
N LYS A 64 1.95 2.70 16.77
CA LYS A 64 1.01 2.26 17.81
C LYS A 64 0.92 0.72 17.88
N ARG A 65 2.08 0.06 17.82
CA ARG A 65 2.23 -1.40 17.80
C ARG A 65 3.31 -1.83 18.78
N ILE A 66 3.18 -3.05 19.29
CA ILE A 66 4.25 -3.73 20.01
C ILE A 66 4.56 -5.02 19.27
N LEU A 67 5.85 -5.33 19.09
CA LEU A 67 6.30 -6.62 18.58
C LEU A 67 6.78 -7.47 19.75
N LEU A 68 6.30 -8.70 19.80
CA LEU A 68 6.76 -9.73 20.70
C LEU A 68 7.53 -10.77 19.87
N ILE A 69 8.84 -10.82 20.03
CA ILE A 69 9.69 -11.78 19.32
C ILE A 69 10.03 -12.90 20.29
N SER A 70 9.45 -14.06 20.04
CA SER A 70 9.66 -15.26 20.84
C SER A 70 10.89 -16.02 20.36
N PRO A 71 11.62 -16.70 21.26
CA PRO A 71 12.76 -17.53 20.87
C PRO A 71 12.36 -18.75 20.02
N THR A 72 11.18 -19.31 20.28
CA THR A 72 10.66 -20.49 19.59
C THR A 72 9.20 -20.30 19.18
N HIS A 73 8.76 -21.05 18.17
CA HIS A 73 7.35 -21.06 17.71
C HIS A 73 6.40 -21.62 18.76
N GLU A 74 6.89 -22.48 19.65
CA GLU A 74 6.09 -23.03 20.75
C GLU A 74 5.71 -21.94 21.75
N ILE A 75 6.65 -21.05 22.08
CA ILE A 75 6.40 -19.91 22.97
C ILE A 75 5.41 -18.94 22.33
N SER A 76 5.59 -18.58 21.06
CA SER A 76 4.65 -17.69 20.37
C SER A 76 3.26 -18.30 20.26
N LYS A 77 3.17 -19.60 19.96
CA LYS A 77 1.90 -20.33 19.98
C LYS A 77 1.25 -20.29 21.35
N SER A 78 2.02 -20.56 22.40
CA SER A 78 1.54 -20.48 23.78
C SER A 78 1.01 -19.09 24.13
N ILE A 79 1.71 -18.02 23.73
CA ILE A 79 1.26 -16.63 23.92
C ILE A 79 -0.09 -16.41 23.23
N MET A 80 -0.24 -16.89 21.98
CA MET A 80 -1.47 -16.73 21.22
C MET A 80 -2.65 -17.54 21.81
N ASP A 81 -2.37 -18.70 22.39
CA ASP A 81 -3.38 -19.52 23.06
C ASP A 81 -3.88 -18.84 24.35
N VAL A 82 -2.97 -18.24 25.14
CA VAL A 82 -3.33 -17.51 26.36
C VAL A 82 -3.84 -16.08 26.10
N SER A 83 -3.65 -15.54 24.90
CA SER A 83 -4.05 -14.15 24.58
C SER A 83 -5.56 -13.92 24.59
N ARG A 84 -6.36 -14.98 24.75
CA ARG A 84 -7.82 -14.92 24.93
C ARG A 84 -8.23 -14.54 26.35
N ASP A 85 -7.27 -14.36 27.25
CA ASP A 85 -7.49 -13.96 28.63
C ASP A 85 -8.13 -12.56 28.74
N LEU A 86 -9.00 -12.38 29.74
CA LEU A 86 -9.76 -11.15 29.98
C LEU A 86 -8.85 -9.95 30.27
N ILE A 87 -7.70 -10.18 30.93
CA ILE A 87 -6.74 -9.14 31.31
C ILE A 87 -6.18 -8.41 30.07
N VAL A 88 -5.94 -9.16 29.00
CA VAL A 88 -5.36 -8.68 27.74
C VAL A 88 -6.38 -8.58 26.60
N SER A 89 -7.67 -8.77 26.89
CA SER A 89 -8.77 -8.72 25.90
C SER A 89 -8.88 -7.41 25.11
N LYS A 90 -8.34 -6.31 25.66
CA LYS A 90 -8.21 -5.00 24.99
C LYS A 90 -7.17 -4.97 23.87
N PHE A 91 -6.26 -5.94 23.85
CA PHE A 91 -5.23 -6.07 22.83
C PHE A 91 -5.64 -7.09 21.78
N LYS A 92 -5.26 -6.83 20.54
CA LYS A 92 -5.37 -7.75 19.42
C LYS A 92 -4.00 -8.30 19.10
N PHE A 93 -3.87 -9.60 19.22
CA PHE A 93 -2.67 -10.36 18.90
C PHE A 93 -2.81 -10.95 17.51
N SER A 94 -1.75 -10.91 16.71
CA SER A 94 -1.72 -11.50 15.38
C SER A 94 -0.30 -11.94 15.06
N TYR A 95 -0.14 -13.06 14.37
CA TYR A 95 1.19 -13.47 13.90
C TYR A 95 1.74 -12.48 12.88
N SER A 96 3.06 -12.36 12.86
CA SER A 96 3.78 -11.73 11.75
C SER A 96 3.58 -12.56 10.49
N LEU A 97 3.81 -11.94 9.33
CA LEU A 97 3.84 -12.67 8.06
C LEU A 97 5.07 -13.58 7.96
N THR A 98 6.19 -13.15 8.57
CA THR A 98 7.47 -13.84 8.49
C THR A 98 8.10 -13.97 9.87
N ASP A 99 8.87 -15.04 10.05
CA ASP A 99 9.70 -15.22 11.22
C ASP A 99 10.81 -14.18 11.26
N THR A 100 10.98 -13.59 12.43
CA THR A 100 12.17 -12.79 12.74
C THR A 100 13.22 -13.76 13.23
N SER A 101 13.73 -14.61 12.34
CA SER A 101 14.94 -15.36 12.62
C SER A 101 16.13 -14.41 12.49
N ASN A 102 17.06 -14.43 13.43
CA ASN A 102 18.31 -13.66 13.38
C ASN A 102 19.25 -14.09 12.23
N SER A 103 18.76 -14.91 11.28
CA SER A 103 19.48 -15.22 10.05
C SER A 103 19.46 -14.00 9.14
N LEU A 104 20.44 -13.12 9.38
CA LEU A 104 20.86 -12.04 8.49
C LEU A 104 21.40 -12.54 7.13
N GLU A 105 21.29 -13.84 6.82
CA GLU A 105 21.40 -14.30 5.44
C GLU A 105 20.16 -13.86 4.68
N LYS A 106 20.21 -12.60 4.23
CA LYS A 106 19.29 -12.07 3.24
C LYS A 106 19.26 -13.06 2.07
N GLN A 107 18.20 -13.85 2.00
CA GLN A 107 17.87 -14.63 0.83
C GLN A 107 17.44 -13.63 -0.23
N TYR A 108 18.43 -13.06 -0.92
CA TYR A 108 18.20 -12.29 -2.12
C TYR A 108 17.49 -13.18 -3.14
N LEU A 109 16.60 -12.61 -3.95
CA LEU A 109 16.12 -13.31 -5.13
C LEU A 109 17.35 -13.67 -5.97
N GLU A 110 17.68 -14.96 -6.01
CA GLU A 110 18.70 -15.46 -6.91
C GLU A 110 18.20 -15.30 -8.34
N LEU A 111 19.02 -14.65 -9.18
CA LEU A 111 18.78 -14.64 -10.61
C LEU A 111 18.82 -16.10 -11.10
N PRO A 112 17.86 -16.53 -11.94
CA PRO A 112 17.92 -17.84 -12.57
C PRO A 112 19.27 -18.01 -13.25
N LYS A 113 19.97 -19.14 -13.01
CA LYS A 113 21.35 -19.40 -13.48
C LYS A 113 21.51 -19.45 -15.01
N GLY A 114 20.48 -19.11 -15.79
CA GLY A 114 20.37 -19.42 -17.21
C GLY A 114 19.69 -18.39 -18.11
N GLU A 115 19.36 -17.17 -17.67
CA GLU A 115 18.80 -16.17 -18.59
C GLU A 115 19.76 -15.00 -18.81
N ARG A 116 20.33 -14.97 -20.01
CA ARG A 116 21.06 -13.82 -20.54
C ARG A 116 20.06 -12.68 -20.70
N LEU A 117 20.09 -11.72 -19.78
CA LEU A 117 19.47 -10.41 -19.97
C LEU A 117 20.09 -9.78 -21.22
N PHE A 118 19.37 -9.79 -22.33
CA PHE A 118 19.62 -8.80 -23.36
C PHE A 118 19.13 -7.49 -22.76
N LEU A 119 20.07 -6.64 -22.35
CA LEU A 119 19.81 -5.22 -22.24
C LEU A 119 19.48 -4.77 -23.65
N ILE A 120 18.20 -4.84 -24.01
CA ILE A 120 17.68 -4.15 -25.18
C ILE A 120 17.84 -2.68 -24.77
N SER A 121 18.90 -2.06 -25.29
CA SER A 121 19.07 -0.61 -25.14
C SER A 121 17.75 0.05 -25.55
N PRO A 122 17.42 1.21 -24.97
CA PRO A 122 16.35 2.02 -25.53
C PRO A 122 16.53 2.11 -27.05
N PRO A 123 15.43 2.09 -27.83
CA PRO A 123 15.51 2.11 -29.28
C PRO A 123 16.45 3.22 -29.71
N THR A 124 17.29 2.94 -30.70
CA THR A 124 18.20 3.92 -31.29
C THR A 124 17.43 5.21 -31.54
N SER A 125 18.06 6.35 -31.24
CA SER A 125 17.53 7.69 -31.51
C SER A 125 16.81 7.74 -32.87
N PRO A 126 15.76 8.56 -33.01
CA PRO A 126 14.95 8.60 -34.23
C PRO A 126 15.83 8.71 -35.50
N PRO A 127 15.46 8.03 -36.60
CA PRO A 127 16.29 7.98 -37.80
C PRO A 127 16.59 9.37 -38.36
N PRO A 128 17.72 9.57 -39.07
CA PRO A 128 18.01 10.83 -39.73
C PRO A 128 16.86 11.21 -40.68
N GLY A 129 16.17 12.31 -40.38
CA GLY A 129 14.94 12.72 -41.08
C GLY A 129 13.65 12.56 -40.27
N PHE A 130 13.72 12.10 -39.02
CA PHE A 130 12.60 12.16 -38.09
C PHE A 130 12.24 13.62 -37.80
N ASP A 131 11.01 13.99 -38.11
CA ASP A 131 10.52 15.34 -37.93
C ASP A 131 9.95 15.50 -36.51
N TYR A 132 10.77 16.03 -35.60
CA TYR A 132 10.36 16.36 -34.23
C TYR A 132 9.30 17.47 -34.14
N SER A 133 9.04 18.18 -35.24
CA SER A 133 7.97 19.18 -35.29
C SER A 133 6.61 18.57 -35.62
N ARG A 134 6.57 17.30 -36.05
CA ARG A 134 5.35 16.56 -36.30
C ARG A 134 4.91 15.90 -34.99
N CYS A 135 3.95 16.53 -34.31
CA CYS A 135 3.28 15.90 -33.16
C CYS A 135 2.72 14.53 -33.60
N GLU A 136 2.79 13.53 -32.71
CA GLU A 136 2.15 12.24 -32.94
C GLU A 136 0.72 12.42 -33.43
N GLU A 137 0.33 11.59 -34.39
CA GLU A 137 -1.03 11.60 -34.90
C GLU A 137 -1.98 11.28 -33.74
N VAL A 138 -3.06 12.06 -33.62
CA VAL A 138 -4.04 11.84 -32.55
C VAL A 138 -4.55 10.40 -32.60
N PRO A 139 -4.83 9.77 -31.44
CA PRO A 139 -5.37 8.43 -31.38
C PRO A 139 -6.54 8.30 -32.33
N ASN A 140 -6.55 7.25 -33.17
CA ASN A 140 -7.56 7.07 -34.19
C ASN A 140 -8.96 7.04 -33.55
N THR A 141 -9.73 8.11 -33.73
CA THR A 141 -11.08 8.23 -33.18
C THR A 141 -12.07 7.33 -33.90
N GLU A 142 -11.71 6.84 -35.09
CA GLU A 142 -12.59 6.00 -35.92
C GLU A 142 -12.59 4.51 -35.53
N SER A 143 -11.68 4.08 -34.65
CA SER A 143 -11.55 2.66 -34.26
C SER A 143 -12.07 2.34 -32.87
N VAL A 144 -13.09 3.04 -32.36
CA VAL A 144 -13.94 2.43 -31.34
C VAL A 144 -14.84 1.44 -32.07
N SER A 145 -14.44 0.17 -32.06
CA SER A 145 -15.30 -0.93 -32.51
C SER A 145 -16.62 -0.85 -31.74
N LYS A 146 -17.68 -0.41 -32.43
CA LYS A 146 -19.07 -0.30 -31.91
C LYS A 146 -19.58 -1.60 -31.27
N THR A 147 -18.91 -2.72 -31.53
CA THR A 147 -19.18 -4.03 -30.95
C THR A 147 -18.85 -4.13 -29.46
N HIS A 148 -17.91 -3.35 -28.92
CA HIS A 148 -17.56 -3.44 -27.49
C HIS A 148 -18.44 -2.53 -26.60
N LEU A 149 -19.13 -1.56 -27.18
CA LEU A 149 -19.99 -0.65 -26.45
C LEU A 149 -21.42 -1.19 -26.26
N THR A 150 -21.82 -2.25 -26.97
CA THR A 150 -23.17 -2.84 -26.87
C THR A 150 -23.37 -3.66 -25.58
N GLU A 151 -22.29 -4.06 -24.91
CA GLU A 151 -22.33 -4.85 -23.67
C GLU A 151 -22.33 -3.98 -22.39
N GLN A 152 -22.19 -2.65 -22.50
CA GLN A 152 -22.22 -1.72 -21.37
C GLN A 152 -23.14 -0.52 -21.64
N PRO A 153 -24.47 -0.67 -21.45
CA PRO A 153 -25.45 0.38 -21.77
C PRO A 153 -25.24 1.67 -20.96
N HIS A 154 -24.60 1.60 -19.80
CA HIS A 154 -24.40 2.75 -18.91
C HIS A 154 -23.37 3.77 -19.42
N LEU A 155 -22.47 3.37 -20.33
CA LEU A 155 -21.43 4.24 -20.89
C LEU A 155 -21.91 4.95 -22.17
N TYR A 156 -22.86 4.35 -22.89
CA TYR A 156 -23.37 4.90 -24.15
C TYR A 156 -24.17 6.19 -23.93
N ASP A 157 -25.01 6.22 -22.90
CA ASP A 157 -25.84 7.38 -22.55
C ASP A 157 -25.01 8.56 -22.01
N VAL A 158 -23.84 8.30 -21.45
CA VAL A 158 -22.91 9.32 -20.93
C VAL A 158 -22.10 9.98 -22.04
N ILE A 159 -21.78 9.21 -23.10
CA ILE A 159 -20.93 9.68 -24.21
C ILE A 159 -21.76 10.29 -25.34
N ASN A 160 -23.04 9.91 -25.52
CA ASN A 160 -23.88 10.34 -26.66
C ASN A 160 -25.06 11.24 -26.25
N ASP A 161 -24.97 12.00 -25.16
CA ASP A 161 -25.92 13.10 -24.89
C ASP A 161 -25.65 14.30 -25.83
N ASP A 162 -25.66 14.03 -27.15
CA ASP A 162 -25.61 14.99 -28.26
C ASP A 162 -27.00 15.61 -28.50
N GLY A 163 -27.74 15.88 -27.42
CA GLY A 163 -29.18 16.16 -27.51
C GLY A 163 -29.60 17.59 -27.24
N LYS A 164 -29.14 18.21 -26.15
CA LYS A 164 -29.65 19.53 -25.71
C LYS A 164 -28.59 20.36 -25.00
N ASP A 165 -28.36 21.56 -25.55
CA ASP A 165 -27.65 22.69 -24.95
C ASP A 165 -26.13 22.58 -24.76
N LEU A 166 -25.40 22.52 -25.89
CA LEU A 166 -23.94 22.62 -26.02
C LEU A 166 -23.30 23.90 -25.41
N ASN A 167 -24.09 24.89 -25.00
CA ASN A 167 -23.56 26.14 -24.42
C ASN A 167 -23.55 26.17 -22.88
N ASN A 168 -23.99 25.10 -22.19
CA ASN A 168 -24.14 25.13 -20.73
C ASN A 168 -23.72 23.84 -20.00
N GLN A 169 -22.86 23.02 -20.61
CA GLN A 169 -22.33 21.83 -19.94
C GLN A 169 -21.36 22.24 -18.82
N GLN A 170 -21.87 22.27 -17.58
CA GLN A 170 -21.04 22.38 -16.40
C GLN A 170 -20.22 21.09 -16.20
N PRO A 171 -19.01 21.18 -15.62
CA PRO A 171 -18.22 20.00 -15.23
C PRO A 171 -19.07 19.06 -14.38
N ARG A 172 -19.12 17.78 -14.74
CA ARG A 172 -19.84 16.74 -13.99
C ARG A 172 -18.86 15.69 -13.47
N GLU A 173 -19.04 15.33 -12.20
CA GLU A 173 -18.37 14.21 -11.54
C GLU A 173 -19.17 12.93 -11.80
N ILE A 174 -18.56 11.94 -12.46
CA ILE A 174 -19.18 10.67 -12.80
C ILE A 174 -18.47 9.56 -12.03
N THR A 175 -19.18 8.91 -11.11
CA THR A 175 -18.63 7.77 -10.37
C THR A 175 -18.78 6.50 -11.20
N LEU A 176 -17.66 5.90 -11.62
CA LEU A 176 -17.65 4.67 -12.41
C LEU A 176 -17.70 3.41 -11.55
N LEU A 177 -17.12 3.48 -10.35
CA LEU A 177 -17.08 2.35 -9.42
C LEU A 177 -17.08 2.89 -7.99
N ASP A 178 -17.95 2.35 -7.14
CA ASP A 178 -17.94 2.65 -5.70
C ASP A 178 -18.01 1.32 -4.94
N CYS A 179 -16.98 1.04 -4.15
CA CYS A 179 -16.88 -0.18 -3.35
C CYS A 179 -16.21 0.09 -2.01
N ASN A 180 -16.35 -0.84 -1.05
CA ASN A 180 -15.84 -0.70 0.33
C ASN A 180 -14.33 -0.47 0.44
N THR A 181 -13.58 -0.70 -0.64
CA THR A 181 -12.12 -0.54 -0.72
C THR A 181 -11.66 0.66 -1.54
N GLY A 182 -12.57 1.37 -2.23
CA GLY A 182 -12.21 2.54 -3.02
C GLY A 182 -13.29 2.97 -4.02
N LYS A 183 -13.19 4.22 -4.48
CA LYS A 183 -14.10 4.88 -5.42
C LYS A 183 -13.32 5.33 -6.65
N ILE A 184 -13.80 4.99 -7.84
CA ILE A 184 -13.29 5.49 -9.13
C ILE A 184 -14.26 6.53 -9.66
N VAL A 185 -13.73 7.72 -9.94
CA VAL A 185 -14.49 8.89 -10.36
C VAL A 185 -13.83 9.52 -11.57
N VAL A 186 -14.63 9.87 -12.57
CA VAL A 186 -14.24 10.62 -13.76
C VAL A 186 -14.86 12.01 -13.69
N ASN A 187 -14.01 13.04 -13.65
CA ASN A 187 -14.44 14.43 -13.74
C ASN A 187 -14.38 14.87 -15.20
N THR A 188 -15.52 15.29 -15.74
CA THR A 188 -15.57 15.86 -17.09
C THR A 188 -15.17 17.33 -17.05
N CYS A 189 -14.27 17.74 -17.93
CA CYS A 189 -13.89 19.15 -18.11
C CYS A 189 -14.81 19.83 -19.13
N LYS A 190 -14.91 21.16 -19.09
CA LYS A 190 -15.60 21.92 -20.15
C LYS A 190 -14.88 21.74 -21.48
N ASN A 191 -15.65 21.84 -22.58
CA ASN A 191 -15.18 21.69 -23.95
C ASN A 191 -13.94 22.56 -24.25
N TYR A 192 -12.96 21.99 -24.95
CA TYR A 192 -11.66 22.62 -25.26
C TYR A 192 -11.75 23.81 -26.23
N ASP A 193 -12.91 24.05 -26.84
CA ASP A 193 -13.11 25.10 -27.85
C ASP A 193 -13.40 26.50 -27.27
N ASP A 194 -13.40 26.67 -25.95
CA ASP A 194 -13.56 27.99 -25.32
C ASP A 194 -12.18 28.67 -25.12
N PRO A 195 -11.86 29.76 -25.84
CA PRO A 195 -10.58 30.44 -25.77
C PRO A 195 -10.28 31.11 -24.41
N ASN A 196 -11.24 31.09 -23.47
CA ASN A 196 -11.06 31.59 -22.09
C ASN A 196 -10.72 30.50 -21.07
N VAL A 197 -10.54 29.23 -21.47
CA VAL A 197 -10.13 28.18 -20.53
C VAL A 197 -8.64 28.31 -20.24
N GLU A 198 -8.30 29.03 -19.17
CA GLU A 198 -6.95 29.04 -18.62
C GLU A 198 -6.50 27.60 -18.35
N SER A 199 -5.33 27.22 -18.86
CA SER A 199 -4.69 25.91 -18.71
C SER A 199 -4.41 25.48 -17.26
N LYS A 200 -4.79 26.30 -16.27
CA LYS A 200 -4.81 26.00 -14.84
C LYS A 200 -6.03 25.17 -14.39
N LEU A 201 -7.03 24.97 -15.24
CA LEU A 201 -8.29 24.31 -14.88
C LEU A 201 -8.36 22.81 -15.17
N ILE A 202 -7.32 22.22 -15.76
CA ILE A 202 -7.21 20.76 -15.92
C ILE A 202 -6.43 20.25 -14.71
N PRO A 203 -7.05 19.58 -13.73
CA PRO A 203 -6.33 18.90 -12.68
C PRO A 203 -5.61 17.70 -13.30
N THR A 204 -4.47 17.95 -13.93
CA THR A 204 -3.45 16.91 -14.05
C THR A 204 -3.03 16.63 -12.62
N SER A 205 -3.25 15.40 -12.16
CA SER A 205 -2.74 14.96 -10.88
C SER A 205 -1.24 15.23 -10.91
N MET A 206 -0.78 16.20 -10.11
CA MET A 206 0.66 16.42 -9.96
C MET A 206 1.25 15.07 -9.54
N PRO A 207 2.40 14.67 -10.12
CA PRO A 207 3.09 13.48 -9.68
C PRO A 207 3.29 13.58 -8.15
N PRO A 208 3.08 12.47 -7.42
CA PRO A 208 3.25 12.48 -5.97
C PRO A 208 4.64 13.02 -5.66
N LYS A 209 4.72 14.00 -4.75
CA LYS A 209 5.98 14.58 -4.31
C LYS A 209 6.91 13.46 -3.86
N SER A 210 8.10 13.43 -4.47
CA SER A 210 9.14 12.49 -4.12
C SER A 210 9.63 12.81 -2.71
N ILE A 211 9.75 11.78 -1.86
CA ILE A 211 10.37 11.91 -0.53
C ILE A 211 11.88 12.21 -0.59
N PHE A 212 12.45 12.24 -1.80
CA PHE A 212 13.86 12.54 -2.05
C PHE A 212 14.12 14.00 -2.43
N ASP A 213 13.06 14.80 -2.60
CA ASP A 213 13.18 16.20 -3.05
C ASP A 213 13.33 17.20 -1.87
N ASP A 214 13.29 16.74 -0.61
CA ASP A 214 13.25 17.61 0.59
C ASP A 214 14.64 17.93 1.20
N ASP A 215 15.76 17.42 0.66
CA ASP A 215 17.08 17.49 1.32
C ASP A 215 18.12 18.45 0.69
N GLU A 216 17.81 19.21 -0.36
CA GLU A 216 18.76 20.14 -0.99
C GLU A 216 18.29 21.60 -1.01
N ASP A 217 18.17 22.26 0.15
CA ASP A 217 18.10 23.75 0.21
C ASP A 217 18.45 24.35 1.60
N LEU A 218 19.18 23.62 2.45
CA LEU A 218 19.48 24.05 3.82
C LEU A 218 20.98 24.28 4.10
N LEU A 219 21.71 24.89 3.16
CA LEU A 219 23.08 25.37 3.40
C LEU A 219 23.42 26.61 2.56
N THR A 220 23.13 27.80 3.11
CA THR A 220 23.92 29.06 3.10
C THR A 220 22.98 30.10 3.76
N ASP A 221 23.26 30.64 4.94
CA ASP A 221 24.25 31.70 5.12
C ASP A 221 24.91 31.61 6.52
N ILE A 222 26.23 31.53 6.53
CA ILE A 222 27.05 31.84 7.69
C ILE A 222 27.34 33.34 7.59
N ASP A 223 26.83 34.10 8.54
CA ASP A 223 27.10 35.53 8.69
C ASP A 223 28.61 35.75 8.93
N ASP A 224 29.26 36.48 8.02
CA ASP A 224 30.55 37.15 8.26
C ASP A 224 30.27 38.58 8.73
N GLU A 225 30.31 38.82 10.05
CA GLU A 225 31.01 39.92 10.77
C GLU A 225 30.67 39.95 12.28
#